data_AF-A0AA38NB85-F1
#
_entry.id   AF-A0AA38NB85-F1
#
_cell.length_a   1.000
_cell.length_b   1.000
_cell.length_c   1.000
_cell.angle_alpha   90.00
_cell.angle_beta   90.00
_cell.angle_gamma   90.00
#
_symmetry.space_group_name_H-M   'P 1'
#
loop_
_entity.id
_entity.type
_entity.pdbx_description
1 polymer ?
#
loop_
_entity_poly.entity_id
_entity_poly.type
_entity_poly.pdbx_seq_one_letter_code
_entity_poly.pdbx_strand_id
1 'polypeptide(L)'
;YKKIANKVLPVPTVMPEYAKTVRRFPEDPLLSLPAVSKHPPPFTPGVRLTQERMDAMGIFENKFLWPEEQLLAAHVLMNNEMALAWNEAEKGSFREDYFPPAKIPMIAHTPWADHTLPIPPGIRDKVIQHIRDKVASGLYEPS
;
A
#
# COMPACT_ATOMS: atom_id res chain seq x y z
N TYR A 1 26.52 -11.21 -24.59
CA TYR A 1 26.76 -11.16 -23.12
C TYR A 1 28.02 -10.35 -22.85
N LYS A 2 27.99 -9.33 -21.99
CA LYS A 2 29.17 -8.48 -21.69
C LYS A 2 30.17 -9.28 -20.82
N LYS A 3 31.45 -9.37 -21.23
CA LYS A 3 32.51 -10.05 -20.46
C LYS A 3 32.61 -9.43 -19.06
N ILE A 4 32.89 -10.24 -18.03
CA ILE A 4 32.95 -9.80 -16.62
C ILE A 4 33.88 -8.59 -16.46
N ALA A 5 35.04 -8.59 -17.10
CA ALA A 5 36.00 -7.48 -17.08
C ALA A 5 35.46 -6.14 -17.61
N ASN A 6 34.39 -6.16 -18.42
CA ASN A 6 33.79 -4.96 -18.99
C ASN A 6 32.51 -4.54 -18.25
N LYS A 7 32.08 -5.27 -17.22
CA LYS A 7 30.92 -4.89 -16.41
C LYS A 7 31.34 -3.77 -15.45
N VAL A 8 30.61 -2.66 -15.48
CA VAL A 8 30.73 -1.62 -14.46
C VAL A 8 30.00 -2.15 -13.24
N LEU A 9 30.75 -2.41 -12.17
CA LEU A 9 30.18 -2.84 -10.90
C LEU A 9 29.81 -1.60 -10.07
N PRO A 10 28.68 -1.62 -9.35
CA PRO A 10 28.37 -0.57 -8.40
C PRO A 10 29.48 -0.52 -7.34
N VAL A 11 29.97 0.67 -7.05
CA VAL A 11 30.96 0.90 -5.98
C VAL A 11 30.19 0.90 -4.65
N PRO A 12 30.52 0.02 -3.70
CA PRO A 12 29.88 0.04 -2.39
C PRO A 12 30.20 1.38 -1.72
N THR A 13 29.17 2.14 -1.37
CA THR A 13 29.28 3.44 -0.71
C THR A 13 28.35 3.48 0.50
N VAL A 14 28.65 4.36 1.45
CA VAL A 14 27.81 4.55 2.64
C VAL A 14 26.57 5.37 2.27
N MET A 15 25.41 4.97 2.75
CA MET A 15 24.18 5.74 2.55
C MET A 15 24.34 7.15 3.18
N PRO A 16 24.27 8.23 2.38
CA PRO A 16 24.51 9.56 2.91
C PRO A 16 23.37 9.98 3.85
N GLU A 17 23.70 10.74 4.90
CA GLU A 17 22.74 11.14 5.94
C GLU A 17 21.49 11.84 5.38
N TYR A 18 21.66 12.70 4.37
CA TYR A 18 20.54 13.42 3.75
C TYR A 18 19.53 12.53 3.02
N ALA A 19 19.93 11.31 2.65
CA ALA A 19 19.12 10.34 1.93
C ALA A 19 18.49 9.29 2.84
N LYS A 20 18.83 9.28 4.13
CA LYS A 20 18.24 8.34 5.09
C LYS A 20 16.77 8.67 5.30
N THR A 21 15.94 7.63 5.36
CA THR A 21 14.53 7.77 5.71
C THR A 21 14.40 8.24 7.15
N VAL A 22 13.83 9.42 7.36
CA VAL A 22 13.55 9.96 8.70
C VAL A 22 12.08 9.71 9.01
N ARG A 23 11.81 8.91 10.05
CA ARG A 23 10.45 8.73 10.56
C ARG A 23 10.17 9.75 11.66
N ARG A 24 9.06 10.47 11.53
CA ARG A 24 8.58 11.43 12.54
C ARG A 24 7.21 11.02 13.05
N PHE A 25 6.91 11.41 14.28
CA PHE A 25 5.60 11.25 14.90
C PHE A 25 5.16 12.62 15.40
N PRO A 26 4.59 13.48 14.52
CA PRO A 26 4.11 14.79 14.93
C PRO A 26 2.98 14.69 15.96
N GLU A 27 2.22 13.59 15.91
CA GLU A 27 1.12 13.26 16.83
C GLU A 27 1.25 11.79 17.23
N ASP A 28 0.66 11.40 18.36
CA ASP A 28 0.58 10.00 18.75
C ASP A 28 -0.52 9.29 17.90
N PRO A 29 -0.14 8.32 17.06
CA PRO A 29 -1.08 7.64 16.15
C PRO A 29 -2.13 6.79 16.88
N LEU A 30 -1.96 6.53 18.17
CA LEU A 30 -2.91 5.74 18.96
C LEU A 30 -4.05 6.58 19.52
N LEU A 31 -3.92 7.91 19.56
CA LEU A 31 -4.94 8.80 20.13
C LEU A 31 -6.26 8.80 19.36
N SER A 32 -6.21 8.56 18.04
CA SER A 32 -7.40 8.54 17.18
C SER A 32 -8.05 7.17 17.07
N LEU A 33 -7.58 6.16 17.81
CA LEU A 33 -8.13 4.81 17.70
C LEU A 33 -9.57 4.76 18.23
N PRO A 34 -10.52 4.19 17.46
CA PRO A 34 -11.88 4.04 17.91
C PRO A 34 -11.95 3.04 19.06
N ALA A 35 -12.72 3.39 20.10
CA ALA A 35 -12.92 2.52 21.24
C ALA A 35 -13.68 1.24 20.83
N VAL A 36 -13.28 0.11 21.41
CA VAL A 36 -13.92 -1.18 21.15
C VAL A 36 -14.83 -1.52 22.34
N SER A 37 -16.12 -1.70 22.07
CA SER A 37 -17.09 -2.16 23.07
C SER A 37 -16.81 -3.61 23.47
N LYS A 38 -16.95 -3.92 24.76
CA LYS A 38 -16.92 -5.29 25.28
C LYS A 38 -18.12 -6.13 24.85
N HIS A 39 -19.20 -5.47 24.47
CA HIS A 39 -20.42 -6.08 23.93
C HIS A 39 -20.64 -5.51 22.52
N PRO A 40 -19.96 -6.08 21.51
CA PRO A 40 -20.08 -5.60 20.14
C PRO A 40 -21.50 -5.87 19.60
N PRO A 41 -22.09 -4.95 18.83
CA PRO A 41 -23.34 -5.20 18.13
C PRO A 41 -23.15 -6.27 17.03
N PRO A 42 -24.24 -6.86 16.53
CA PRO A 42 -24.17 -7.70 15.33
C PRO A 42 -23.61 -6.91 14.14
N PHE A 43 -22.88 -7.60 13.27
CA PHE A 43 -22.29 -6.98 12.08
C PHE A 43 -23.35 -6.36 11.18
N THR A 44 -23.09 -5.15 10.71
CA THR A 44 -23.89 -4.45 9.70
C THR A 44 -22.98 -4.03 8.56
N PRO A 45 -23.33 -4.30 7.29
CA PRO A 45 -22.50 -3.92 6.15
C PRO A 45 -22.28 -2.40 6.09
N GLY A 46 -21.03 -2.01 5.87
CA GLY A 46 -20.61 -0.63 5.75
C GLY A 46 -20.44 -0.16 4.31
N VAL A 47 -19.68 0.93 4.14
CA VAL A 47 -19.37 1.55 2.84
C VAL A 47 -18.35 0.72 2.04
N ARG A 48 -17.27 0.26 2.68
CA ARG A 48 -16.21 -0.57 2.07
C ARG A 48 -16.27 -2.01 2.52
N LEU A 49 -16.60 -2.30 3.77
CA LEU A 49 -16.73 -3.63 4.34
C LEU A 49 -18.15 -4.14 4.14
N THR A 50 -18.41 -4.67 2.95
CA THR A 50 -19.70 -5.28 2.59
C THR A 50 -19.81 -6.70 3.17
N GLN A 51 -21.03 -7.25 3.17
CA GLN A 51 -21.27 -8.64 3.59
C GLN A 51 -20.41 -9.63 2.81
N GLU A 52 -20.37 -9.50 1.47
CA GLU A 52 -19.55 -10.36 0.60
C GLU A 52 -18.06 -10.33 0.97
N ARG A 53 -17.54 -9.15 1.32
CA ARG A 53 -16.13 -8.98 1.74
C ARG A 53 -15.88 -9.60 3.11
N MET A 54 -16.84 -9.52 4.04
CA MET A 54 -16.76 -10.19 5.33
C MET A 54 -16.81 -11.72 5.20
N ASP A 55 -17.70 -12.23 4.36
CA ASP A 55 -17.85 -13.67 4.12
C ASP A 55 -16.57 -14.22 3.47
N ALA A 56 -15.99 -13.49 2.51
CA ALA A 56 -14.72 -13.85 1.88
C ALA A 56 -13.53 -13.90 2.87
N MET A 57 -13.60 -13.15 3.97
CA MET A 57 -12.59 -13.22 5.03
C MET A 57 -12.77 -14.43 5.96
N GLY A 58 -13.93 -15.09 5.94
CA GLY A 58 -14.19 -16.33 6.68
C GLY A 58 -14.17 -16.18 8.20
N ILE A 59 -14.35 -14.97 8.74
CA ILE A 59 -14.27 -14.71 10.19
C ILE A 59 -15.39 -15.43 10.94
N PHE A 60 -16.60 -15.44 10.40
CA PHE A 60 -17.76 -16.10 11.00
C PHE A 60 -17.76 -17.63 10.82
N GLU A 61 -16.97 -18.15 9.87
CA GLU A 61 -16.80 -19.58 9.66
C GLU A 61 -15.69 -20.17 10.55
N ASN A 62 -14.95 -19.30 11.24
CA ASN A 62 -13.79 -19.69 12.03
C ASN A 62 -14.20 -20.42 13.31
N LYS A 63 -13.85 -21.71 13.40
CA LYS A 63 -14.15 -22.57 14.57
C LYS A 63 -13.23 -22.34 15.77
N PHE A 64 -12.13 -21.60 15.61
CA PHE A 64 -11.21 -21.27 16.70
C PHE A 64 -11.77 -20.15 17.58
N LEU A 65 -12.41 -19.15 16.97
CA LEU A 65 -12.97 -18.00 17.67
C LEU A 65 -14.34 -18.33 18.27
N TRP A 66 -14.59 -17.84 19.48
CA TRP A 66 -15.92 -17.92 20.08
C TRP A 66 -16.88 -16.99 19.34
N PRO A 67 -18.20 -17.25 19.37
CA PRO A 67 -19.17 -16.38 18.70
C PRO A 67 -19.05 -14.90 19.09
N GLU A 68 -18.73 -14.62 20.35
CA GLU A 68 -18.50 -13.27 20.86
C GLU A 68 -17.21 -12.64 20.31
N GLU A 69 -16.15 -13.43 20.15
CA GLU A 69 -14.88 -12.98 19.58
C GLU A 69 -15.00 -12.71 18.07
N GLN A 70 -15.80 -13.50 17.35
CA GLN A 70 -16.09 -13.26 15.93
C GLN A 70 -16.80 -11.91 15.75
N LEU A 71 -17.78 -11.59 16.61
CA LEU A 71 -18.45 -10.30 16.62
C LEU A 71 -17.49 -9.16 16.99
N LEU A 72 -16.59 -9.39 17.94
CA LEU A 72 -15.57 -8.41 18.33
C LEU A 72 -14.61 -8.11 17.17
N ALA A 73 -14.13 -9.15 16.48
CA ALA A 73 -13.27 -9.00 15.31
C ALA A 73 -13.97 -8.21 14.19
N ALA A 74 -15.23 -8.55 13.90
CA ALA A 74 -16.05 -7.81 12.94
C ALA A 74 -16.21 -6.33 13.35
N HIS A 75 -16.43 -6.06 14.63
CA HIS A 75 -16.56 -4.70 15.16
C HIS A 75 -15.25 -3.88 15.02
N VAL A 76 -14.09 -4.49 15.27
CA VAL A 76 -12.79 -3.83 15.07
C VAL A 76 -12.57 -3.48 13.60
N LEU A 77 -12.89 -4.40 12.69
CA LEU A 77 -12.76 -4.15 11.25
C LEU A 77 -13.72 -3.05 10.78
N MET A 78 -14.95 -3.07 11.28
CA MET A 78 -15.96 -2.06 10.94
C MET A 78 -15.53 -0.67 11.42
N ASN A 79 -15.00 -0.57 12.64
CA ASN A 79 -14.50 0.70 13.17
C ASN A 79 -13.33 1.27 12.35
N ASN A 80 -12.58 0.41 11.67
CA ASN A 80 -11.42 0.79 10.85
C ASN A 80 -11.67 0.57 9.36
N GLU A 81 -12.93 0.56 8.92
CA GLU A 81 -13.33 0.20 7.57
C GLU A 81 -12.62 1.05 6.50
N MET A 82 -12.41 2.34 6.77
CA MET A 82 -11.72 3.26 5.84
C MET A 82 -10.23 2.96 5.68
N ALA A 83 -9.60 2.25 6.61
CA ALA A 83 -8.20 1.84 6.54
C ALA A 83 -8.01 0.57 5.69
N LEU A 84 -9.08 -0.16 5.41
CA LEU A 84 -9.07 -1.36 4.58
C LEU A 84 -9.22 -0.96 3.11
N ALA A 85 -8.47 -1.65 2.24
CA ALA A 85 -8.45 -1.39 0.81
C ALA A 85 -8.68 -2.69 0.02
N TRP A 86 -9.68 -2.67 -0.86
CA TRP A 86 -10.01 -3.77 -1.78
C TRP A 86 -9.73 -3.42 -3.25
N ASN A 87 -9.58 -2.14 -3.57
CA ASN A 87 -9.16 -1.67 -4.89
C ASN A 87 -8.01 -0.65 -4.76
N GLU A 88 -7.36 -0.32 -5.89
CA GLU A 88 -6.23 0.62 -5.90
C GLU A 88 -6.65 2.06 -5.53
N ALA A 89 -7.93 2.42 -5.69
CA ALA A 89 -8.45 3.75 -5.34
C ALA A 89 -8.67 3.92 -3.82
N GLU A 90 -8.90 2.83 -3.09
CA GLU A 90 -9.09 2.81 -1.64
C GLU A 90 -7.75 2.79 -0.88
N LYS A 91 -6.65 2.54 -1.59
CA LYS A 91 -5.30 2.44 -1.06
C LYS A 91 -4.83 3.81 -0.56
N GLY A 92 -4.44 3.87 0.72
CA GLY A 92 -3.87 5.06 1.32
C GLY A 92 -2.42 5.32 0.91
N SER A 93 -1.99 6.57 1.06
CA SER A 93 -0.59 6.99 1.01
C SER A 93 -0.11 7.39 2.41
N PHE A 94 1.21 7.37 2.63
CA PHE A 94 1.77 7.89 3.86
C PHE A 94 1.70 9.42 3.87
N ARG A 95 1.32 9.99 5.03
CA ARG A 95 1.40 11.44 5.26
C ARG A 95 2.86 11.91 5.23
N GLU A 96 3.12 12.97 4.49
CA GLU A 96 4.47 13.54 4.34
C GLU A 96 5.07 14.04 5.67
N ASP A 97 4.22 14.49 6.61
CA ASP A 97 4.65 14.94 7.95
C ASP A 97 5.31 13.82 8.75
N TYR A 98 4.87 12.58 8.54
CA TYR A 98 5.41 11.38 9.19
C TYR A 98 6.61 10.83 8.43
N PHE A 99 6.49 10.79 7.10
CA PHE A 99 7.50 10.24 6.20
C PHE A 99 7.76 11.24 5.07
N PRO A 100 8.84 12.04 5.15
CA PRO A 100 9.19 12.94 4.07
C PRO A 100 9.55 12.14 2.81
N PRO A 101 9.38 12.72 1.61
CA PRO A 101 9.72 12.06 0.36
C PRO A 101 11.15 11.50 0.36
N ALA A 102 11.28 10.26 -0.11
CA ALA A 102 12.57 9.59 -0.18
C ALA A 102 13.49 10.28 -1.19
N LYS A 103 14.74 10.54 -0.80
CA LYS A 103 15.76 11.11 -1.68
C LYS A 103 16.68 10.00 -2.18
N ILE A 104 16.68 9.78 -3.49
CA ILE A 104 17.61 8.83 -4.10
C ILE A 104 18.98 9.53 -4.22
N PRO A 105 20.03 9.05 -3.53
CA PRO A 105 21.36 9.64 -3.68
C PRO A 105 21.91 9.27 -5.06
N MET A 106 22.12 10.28 -5.90
CA MET A 106 22.64 10.12 -7.25
C MET A 106 24.08 10.63 -7.34
N ILE A 107 24.92 9.90 -8.04
CA ILE A 107 26.23 10.39 -8.49
C ILE A 107 26.01 11.16 -9.80
N ALA A 108 26.85 12.14 -10.13
CA ALA A 108 26.77 12.83 -11.41
C ALA A 108 26.78 11.83 -12.57
N HIS A 109 25.70 11.79 -13.34
CA HIS A 109 25.52 10.91 -14.49
C HIS A 109 24.69 11.64 -15.55
N THR A 110 24.85 11.24 -16.80
CA THR A 110 23.99 11.70 -17.88
C THR A 110 22.68 10.90 -17.83
N PRO A 111 21.51 11.55 -17.76
CA PRO A 111 20.25 10.83 -17.89
C PRO A 111 20.20 10.15 -19.26
N TRP A 112 19.68 8.94 -19.31
CA TRP A 112 19.54 8.18 -20.53
C TRP A 112 18.12 7.62 -20.61
N ALA A 113 17.59 7.54 -21.82
CA ALA A 113 16.31 6.92 -22.09
C ALA A 113 16.56 5.69 -22.95
N ASP A 114 16.05 4.54 -22.52
CA ASP A 114 15.99 3.35 -23.37
C ASP A 114 14.67 3.30 -24.13
N HIS A 115 14.69 2.59 -25.26
CA HIS A 115 13.45 2.23 -25.94
C HIS A 115 12.62 1.29 -25.06
N THR A 116 11.34 1.61 -24.88
CA THR A 116 10.42 0.73 -24.15
C THR A 116 10.14 -0.52 -24.99
N LEU A 117 10.28 -1.71 -24.40
CA LEU A 117 9.94 -2.96 -25.06
C LEU A 117 8.45 -2.98 -25.44
N PRO A 118 8.10 -3.49 -26.64
CA PRO A 118 6.70 -3.54 -27.06
C PRO A 118 5.90 -4.47 -26.14
N ILE A 119 4.74 -3.99 -25.71
CA ILE A 119 3.82 -4.79 -24.88
C ILE A 119 3.16 -5.85 -25.78
N PRO A 120 3.19 -7.15 -25.41
CA PRO A 120 2.52 -8.18 -26.18
C PRO A 120 1.02 -7.90 -26.33
N PRO A 121 0.43 -8.15 -27.52
CA PRO A 121 -0.96 -7.78 -27.79
C PRO A 121 -1.96 -8.44 -26.84
N GLY A 122 -1.73 -9.69 -26.44
CA GLY A 122 -2.62 -10.42 -25.53
C GLY A 122 -2.72 -9.87 -24.10
N ILE A 123 -1.78 -9.02 -23.67
CA ILE A 123 -1.80 -8.39 -22.33
C ILE A 123 -1.99 -6.87 -22.39
N ARG A 124 -2.04 -6.29 -23.59
CA ARG A 124 -2.00 -4.84 -23.78
C ARG A 124 -3.14 -4.13 -23.04
N ASP A 125 -4.36 -4.62 -23.17
CA ASP A 125 -5.53 -4.01 -22.54
C ASP A 125 -5.46 -4.07 -21.00
N LYS A 126 -4.93 -5.17 -20.46
CA LYS A 126 -4.71 -5.31 -19.00
C LYS A 126 -3.67 -4.32 -18.49
N VAL A 127 -2.57 -4.14 -19.22
CA VAL A 127 -1.53 -3.16 -18.85
C VAL A 127 -2.07 -1.73 -18.91
N ILE A 128 -2.84 -1.40 -19.95
CA ILE A 128 -3.49 -0.09 -20.06
C ILE A 128 -4.43 0.15 -18.89
N GLN A 129 -5.24 -0.85 -18.52
CA GLN A 129 -6.14 -0.73 -17.37
C GLN A 129 -5.37 -0.51 -16.07
N HIS A 130 -4.33 -1.29 -15.81
CA HIS A 130 -3.49 -1.11 -14.62
C HIS A 130 -2.83 0.28 -14.55
N ILE A 131 -2.40 0.84 -15.68
CA ILE A 131 -1.85 2.20 -15.70
C ILE A 131 -2.95 3.22 -15.38
N ARG A 132 -4.15 3.07 -15.96
CA ARG A 132 -5.29 3.95 -15.64
C ARG A 132 -5.68 3.90 -14.17
N ASP A 133 -5.69 2.72 -13.58
CA ASP A 133 -6.02 2.54 -12.15
C ASP A 133 -4.99 3.26 -11.25
N LYS A 134 -3.70 3.21 -11.62
CA LYS A 134 -2.61 3.90 -10.91
C LYS A 134 -2.64 5.42 -11.09
N VAL A 135 -3.10 5.90 -12.24
CA VAL A 135 -3.34 7.34 -12.46
C VAL A 135 -4.55 7.78 -11.64
N ALA A 136 -5.63 6.99 -11.62
CA ALA A 136 -6.83 7.27 -10.85
C ALA A 136 -6.58 7.28 -9.33
N SER A 137 -5.66 6.45 -8.84
CA SER A 137 -5.23 6.49 -7.43
C SER A 137 -4.28 7.64 -7.09
N GLY A 138 -3.87 8.44 -8.08
CA GLY A 138 -2.90 9.53 -7.90
C GLY A 138 -1.46 9.08 -7.70
N LEU A 139 -1.17 7.79 -7.85
CA LEU A 139 0.19 7.27 -7.73
C LEU A 139 1.07 7.69 -8.93
N TYR A 140 0.46 7.71 -10.12
CA TYR A 140 1.13 8.12 -11.36
C TYR A 140 0.60 9.47 -11.82
N GLU A 141 1.53 10.36 -12.14
CA GLU A 141 1.26 11.66 -12.71
C GLU A 141 1.77 11.72 -14.16
N PRO A 142 1.09 12.43 -15.05
CA PRO A 142 1.64 12.70 -16.38
C PRO A 142 2.90 13.57 -16.24
N SER A 143 4.01 13.08 -16.80
CA SER A 143 5.32 13.78 -16.85
C SER A 143 5.38 14.82 -17.97
#